data_AF-A0A496SJ77-F1
#
_entry.id   AF-A0A496SJ77-F1
#
_cell.length_a   1.000
_cell.length_b   1.000
_cell.length_c   1.000
_cell.angle_alpha   90.00
_cell.angle_beta   90.00
_cell.angle_gamma   90.00
#
_symmetry.space_group_name_H-M   'P 1'
#
loop_
_entity.id
_entity.type
_entity.pdbx_description
1 polymer ?
#
loop_
_entity_poly.entity_id
_entity_poly.type
_entity_poly.pdbx_seq_one_letter_code
_entity_poly.pdbx_strand_id
1 'polypeptide(L)'
;MISQIRPELPKLRVPICILIDDWTVGDVWQEDKDFQRSWKFINDLADLVERYGVRGKISFVPYLSTYKSPDPYPLGRIDRGIKGLSPKRLEEFIRVVRERLVPAFDITPEVLTHTQALDLKTERLLPESEWSWSNWQSEEVLAEYIARGLEILKAVGIVANGVTSGCDFGREVEGLYVRAMLSAQKEVNDVSLTWYFLHEEPERRRWSVNPSVMYLDGEKGEAVVSIVSGCREYFFFESRGWDSATPEMVSEATDKYLTADGRAGRMAELLADRSCIVFHSHFQRLYGPEDRYGFMILEELLRRIDRVFGDRVMWTTPSELARYWATIKAYEVQVEQSEGRVTLRFSSPFACPDFTVKVVLSERLGISRITADGGELSKVTSDSILVSNSWTQKDEEVFICFDLGKEGRVEIEF
;
A
#
# COMPACT_ATOMS: atom_id res chain seq x y z
N MET A 1 -22.52 31.77 0.33
CA MET A 1 -21.52 31.60 1.40
C MET A 1 -20.38 30.66 1.02
N ILE A 2 -20.60 29.57 0.28
CA ILE A 2 -19.53 28.69 -0.21
C ILE A 2 -19.25 28.94 -1.69
N SER A 3 -17.98 29.08 -2.08
CA SER A 3 -17.53 29.23 -3.46
C SER A 3 -16.98 27.93 -4.06
N GLN A 4 -16.35 27.09 -3.24
CA GLN A 4 -15.74 25.83 -3.69
C GLN A 4 -15.69 24.80 -2.57
N ILE A 5 -15.84 23.52 -2.92
CA ILE A 5 -15.53 22.38 -2.05
C ILE A 5 -14.61 21.46 -2.85
N ARG A 6 -13.50 21.01 -2.25
CA ARG A 6 -12.59 20.05 -2.88
C ARG A 6 -12.01 19.10 -1.84
N PRO A 7 -11.63 17.87 -2.22
CA PRO A 7 -10.95 16.98 -1.29
C PRO A 7 -9.51 17.47 -1.07
N GLU A 8 -8.94 17.12 0.08
CA GLU A 8 -7.53 17.33 0.43
C GLU A 8 -6.91 15.99 0.86
N LEU A 9 -5.61 16.00 1.16
CA LEU A 9 -4.93 14.85 1.77
C LEU A 9 -5.53 14.52 3.14
N PRO A 10 -5.55 13.24 3.55
CA PRO A 10 -6.10 12.84 4.84
C PRO A 10 -5.37 13.59 5.96
N LYS A 11 -6.14 14.24 6.83
CA LYS A 11 -5.61 15.04 7.94
C LYS A 11 -4.63 16.15 7.53
N LEU A 12 -4.61 16.53 6.25
CA LEU A 12 -3.60 17.42 5.63
C LEU A 12 -2.15 16.89 5.65
N ARG A 13 -1.97 15.60 5.98
CA ARG A 13 -0.66 14.92 6.08
C ARG A 13 -0.37 14.17 4.79
N VAL A 14 0.89 14.08 4.41
CA VAL A 14 1.30 13.29 3.24
C VAL A 14 1.30 11.80 3.59
N PRO A 15 0.51 10.96 2.89
CA PRO A 15 0.53 9.53 3.15
C PRO A 15 1.88 8.90 2.77
N ILE A 16 2.40 8.01 3.60
CA ILE A 16 3.63 7.25 3.37
C ILE A 16 3.40 5.75 3.59
N CYS A 17 3.99 4.93 2.73
CA CYS A 17 3.80 3.49 2.72
C CYS A 17 5.02 2.78 2.13
N ILE A 18 5.42 1.66 2.73
CA ILE A 18 6.47 0.77 2.20
C ILE A 18 5.86 -0.47 1.55
N LEU A 19 6.40 -0.88 0.41
CA LEU A 19 6.06 -2.11 -0.29
C LEU A 19 7.23 -3.09 -0.21
N ILE A 20 7.01 -4.31 0.30
CA ILE A 20 8.03 -5.36 0.38
C ILE A 20 7.60 -6.55 -0.48
N ASP A 21 8.41 -6.87 -1.47
CA ASP A 21 8.08 -7.84 -2.51
C ASP A 21 8.94 -9.11 -2.37
N ASP A 22 8.53 -10.17 -3.06
CA ASP A 22 9.20 -11.48 -3.19
C ASP A 22 9.27 -12.32 -1.91
N TRP A 23 8.71 -11.84 -0.80
CA TRP A 23 8.80 -12.57 0.45
C TRP A 23 7.86 -13.78 0.51
N THR A 24 8.39 -14.89 1.02
CA THR A 24 7.66 -16.06 1.50
C THR A 24 8.57 -16.84 2.43
N VAL A 25 8.16 -18.01 2.90
CA VAL A 25 8.91 -18.82 3.89
C VAL A 25 10.33 -19.21 3.45
N GLY A 26 10.65 -19.13 2.15
CA GLY A 26 12.00 -19.29 1.61
C GLY A 26 12.19 -18.50 0.32
N ASP A 27 13.44 -18.16 -0.02
CA ASP A 27 13.75 -17.32 -1.19
C ASP A 27 13.32 -17.97 -2.51
N VAL A 28 12.41 -17.33 -3.23
CA VAL A 28 11.92 -17.79 -4.55
C VAL A 28 13.01 -17.77 -5.61
N TRP A 29 14.04 -16.93 -5.45
CA TRP A 29 15.15 -16.74 -6.39
C TRP A 29 16.32 -17.71 -6.19
N GLN A 30 16.30 -18.54 -5.14
CA GLN A 30 17.36 -19.54 -4.88
C GLN A 30 16.90 -20.96 -5.20
N GLU A 31 17.83 -21.79 -5.69
CA GLU A 31 17.56 -23.22 -5.90
C GLU A 31 17.29 -23.91 -4.56
N ASP A 32 18.23 -23.76 -3.62
CA ASP A 32 18.08 -24.19 -2.23
C ASP A 32 17.37 -23.11 -1.42
N LYS A 33 16.22 -23.46 -0.84
CA LYS A 33 15.39 -22.51 -0.10
C LYS A 33 15.98 -22.24 1.29
N ASP A 34 16.51 -21.03 1.47
CA ASP A 34 16.98 -20.57 2.77
C ASP A 34 15.83 -20.12 3.68
N PHE A 35 15.22 -21.11 4.34
CA PHE A 35 14.15 -20.88 5.31
C PHE A 35 14.62 -20.11 6.55
N GLN A 36 15.90 -20.15 6.91
CA GLN A 36 16.38 -19.46 8.12
C GLN A 36 16.57 -17.97 7.88
N ARG A 37 17.08 -17.58 6.71
CA ARG A 37 17.18 -16.17 6.33
C ARG A 37 15.80 -15.52 6.22
N SER A 38 14.86 -16.18 5.55
CA SER A 38 13.47 -15.68 5.49
C SER A 38 12.85 -15.55 6.88
N TRP A 39 13.09 -16.51 7.78
CA TRP A 39 12.61 -16.43 9.16
C TRP A 39 13.20 -15.26 9.94
N LYS A 40 14.51 -15.01 9.81
CA LYS A 40 15.15 -13.86 10.47
C LYS A 40 14.57 -12.56 9.94
N PHE A 41 14.48 -12.42 8.63
CA PHE A 41 13.92 -11.23 8.00
C PHE A 41 12.53 -10.88 8.51
N ILE A 42 11.60 -11.84 8.55
CA ILE A 42 10.22 -11.52 8.92
C ILE A 42 10.08 -11.09 10.38
N ASN A 43 10.94 -11.62 11.27
CA ASN A 43 10.97 -11.20 12.67
C ASN A 43 11.61 -9.82 12.83
N ASP A 44 12.75 -9.58 12.20
CA ASP A 44 13.42 -8.28 12.24
C ASP A 44 12.53 -7.19 11.60
N LEU A 45 11.82 -7.49 10.52
CA LEU A 45 10.85 -6.59 9.91
C LEU A 45 9.71 -6.28 10.89
N ALA A 46 9.12 -7.30 11.53
CA ALA A 46 8.08 -7.08 12.52
C ALA A 46 8.56 -6.20 13.69
N ASP A 47 9.80 -6.37 14.13
CA ASP A 47 10.42 -5.51 15.16
C ASP A 47 10.54 -4.04 14.68
N LEU A 48 10.90 -3.80 13.40
CA LEU A 48 10.92 -2.44 12.83
C LEU A 48 9.52 -1.84 12.72
N VAL A 49 8.55 -2.64 12.29
CA VAL A 49 7.14 -2.21 12.17
C VAL A 49 6.61 -1.76 13.52
N GLU A 50 6.82 -2.56 14.57
CA GLU A 50 6.40 -2.23 15.93
C GLU A 50 7.13 -1.01 16.50
N ARG A 51 8.44 -0.87 16.20
CA ARG A 51 9.26 0.24 16.71
C ARG A 51 8.89 1.59 16.12
N TYR A 52 8.65 1.65 14.80
CA TYR A 52 8.45 2.91 14.07
C TYR A 52 7.00 3.15 13.66
N GLY A 53 6.07 2.24 13.99
CA GLY A 53 4.67 2.34 13.58
C GLY A 53 4.49 2.32 12.05
N VAL A 54 5.39 1.62 11.35
CA VAL A 54 5.40 1.57 9.89
C VAL A 54 4.14 0.86 9.40
N ARG A 55 3.59 1.32 8.28
CA ARG A 55 2.50 0.65 7.59
C ARG A 55 2.85 0.48 6.13
N GLY A 56 2.33 -0.59 5.54
CA GLY A 56 2.82 -1.03 4.24
C GLY A 56 2.09 -2.23 3.67
N LYS A 57 2.77 -2.91 2.74
CA LYS A 57 2.43 -4.26 2.33
C LYS A 57 3.65 -5.16 2.30
N ILE A 58 3.39 -6.44 2.45
CA ILE A 58 4.38 -7.48 2.18
C ILE A 58 3.74 -8.61 1.36
N SER A 59 4.45 -9.04 0.32
CA SER A 59 4.10 -10.25 -0.42
C SER A 59 4.21 -11.47 0.48
N PHE A 60 3.29 -12.43 0.36
CA PHE A 60 3.44 -13.78 0.87
C PHE A 60 3.20 -14.74 -0.28
N VAL A 61 4.27 -15.12 -1.00
CA VAL A 61 4.15 -15.98 -2.19
C VAL A 61 3.45 -17.30 -1.81
N PRO A 62 2.25 -17.60 -2.35
CA PRO A 62 1.42 -18.70 -1.88
C PRO A 62 1.97 -20.09 -2.19
N TYR A 63 2.62 -20.23 -3.34
CA TYR A 63 3.05 -21.51 -3.89
C TYR A 63 4.56 -21.49 -4.15
N LEU A 64 5.31 -22.27 -3.37
CA LEU A 64 6.75 -22.35 -3.54
C LEU A 64 7.13 -23.43 -4.56
N SER A 65 8.08 -23.11 -5.42
CA SER A 65 8.66 -24.00 -6.42
C SER A 65 10.19 -23.87 -6.44
N THR A 66 10.85 -24.73 -7.20
CA THR A 66 12.24 -24.51 -7.60
C THR A 66 12.41 -23.15 -8.29
N TYR A 67 13.64 -22.65 -8.31
CA TYR A 67 13.95 -21.50 -9.15
C TYR A 67 13.72 -21.86 -10.64
N LYS A 68 13.64 -20.84 -11.50
CA LYS A 68 13.39 -21.00 -12.92
C LYS A 68 14.40 -21.97 -13.54
N SER A 69 13.90 -23.12 -13.98
CA SER A 69 14.74 -24.20 -14.51
C SER A 69 14.05 -24.92 -15.68
N PRO A 70 14.79 -25.70 -16.49
CA PRO A 70 14.19 -26.52 -17.55
C PRO A 70 13.32 -27.67 -17.04
N ASP A 71 13.52 -28.09 -15.78
CA ASP A 71 12.75 -29.17 -15.14
C ASP A 71 12.21 -28.68 -13.77
N PRO A 72 11.28 -27.71 -13.80
CA PRO A 72 10.81 -27.08 -12.58
C PRO A 72 9.80 -27.99 -11.87
N TYR A 73 9.85 -28.02 -10.54
CA TYR A 73 8.88 -28.79 -9.77
C TYR A 73 8.34 -28.02 -8.55
N PRO A 74 7.07 -28.27 -8.18
CA PRO A 74 6.47 -27.67 -7.00
C PRO A 74 7.15 -28.16 -5.71
N LEU A 75 7.47 -27.22 -4.81
CA LEU A 75 7.89 -27.54 -3.44
C LEU A 75 6.70 -27.60 -2.50
N GLY A 76 5.63 -26.86 -2.76
CA GLY A 76 4.34 -26.98 -2.08
C GLY A 76 3.63 -25.65 -1.90
N ARG A 77 2.51 -25.69 -1.18
CA ARG A 77 1.68 -24.52 -0.86
C ARG A 77 1.75 -24.20 0.62
N ILE A 78 1.69 -22.93 0.98
CA ILE A 78 1.77 -22.51 2.39
C ILE A 78 0.59 -23.05 3.25
N ASP A 79 -0.55 -23.39 2.65
CA ASP A 79 -1.71 -23.94 3.35
C ASP A 79 -1.67 -25.48 3.52
N ARG A 80 -0.78 -26.17 2.80
CA ARG A 80 -0.68 -27.64 2.83
C ARG A 80 0.66 -28.16 3.34
N GLY A 81 1.72 -27.37 3.20
CA GLY A 81 3.08 -27.74 3.54
C GLY A 81 4.05 -27.45 2.39
N ILE A 82 5.30 -27.20 2.78
CA ILE A 82 6.41 -26.90 1.87
C ILE A 82 7.49 -27.98 2.07
N LYS A 83 7.92 -28.62 0.99
CA LYS A 83 9.02 -29.60 1.00
C LYS A 83 10.29 -28.93 1.57
N GLY A 84 10.92 -29.59 2.53
CA GLY A 84 12.11 -29.08 3.23
C GLY A 84 11.81 -28.22 4.45
N LEU A 85 10.54 -27.87 4.71
CA LEU A 85 10.12 -27.10 5.88
C LEU A 85 9.20 -27.93 6.77
N SER A 86 9.51 -28.04 8.07
CA SER A 86 8.63 -28.75 8.99
C SER A 86 7.27 -28.04 9.14
N PRO A 87 6.15 -28.76 9.31
CA PRO A 87 4.84 -28.14 9.52
C PRO A 87 4.81 -27.15 10.69
N LYS A 88 5.48 -27.49 11.80
CA LYS A 88 5.62 -26.59 12.96
C LYS A 88 6.29 -25.27 12.57
N ARG A 89 7.34 -25.33 11.75
CA ARG A 89 8.07 -24.13 11.33
C ARG A 89 7.23 -23.26 10.39
N LEU A 90 6.50 -23.87 9.46
CA LEU A 90 5.56 -23.16 8.59
C LEU A 90 4.47 -22.44 9.39
N GLU A 91 3.91 -23.09 10.41
CA GLU A 91 2.95 -22.46 11.32
C GLU A 91 3.55 -21.27 12.08
N GLU A 92 4.82 -21.36 12.51
CA GLU A 92 5.51 -20.24 13.14
C GLU A 92 5.61 -19.02 12.20
N PHE A 93 5.88 -19.22 10.90
CA PHE A 93 5.87 -18.15 9.90
C PHE A 93 4.50 -17.51 9.76
N ILE A 94 3.46 -18.33 9.57
CA ILE A 94 2.09 -17.87 9.41
C ILE A 94 1.64 -17.07 10.64
N ARG A 95 1.99 -17.55 11.85
CA ARG A 95 1.65 -16.86 13.09
C ARG A 95 2.29 -15.48 13.18
N VAL A 96 3.57 -15.33 12.83
CA VAL A 96 4.23 -14.01 12.82
C VAL A 96 3.50 -13.06 11.87
N VAL A 97 3.17 -13.51 10.67
CA VAL A 97 2.43 -12.69 9.69
C VAL A 97 1.07 -12.26 10.26
N ARG A 98 0.29 -13.21 10.79
CA ARG A 98 -1.06 -12.95 11.30
C ARG A 98 -1.09 -12.05 12.53
N GLU A 99 -0.19 -12.28 13.47
CA GLU A 99 -0.24 -11.62 14.77
C GLU A 99 0.52 -10.29 14.78
N ARG A 100 1.62 -10.20 14.03
CA ARG A 100 2.53 -9.04 14.09
C ARG A 100 2.45 -8.13 12.87
N LEU A 101 2.12 -8.64 11.69
CA LEU A 101 2.14 -7.85 10.45
C LEU A 101 0.76 -7.42 9.98
N VAL A 102 -0.23 -8.32 9.95
CA VAL A 102 -1.62 -7.99 9.52
C VAL A 102 -2.20 -6.73 10.19
N PRO A 103 -1.93 -6.40 11.48
CA PRO A 103 -2.43 -5.16 12.08
C PRO A 103 -1.92 -3.86 11.41
N ALA A 104 -0.75 -3.91 10.76
CA ALA A 104 -0.07 -2.74 10.21
C ALA A 104 0.13 -2.81 8.69
N PHE A 105 0.08 -4.01 8.11
CA PHE A 105 0.43 -4.29 6.72
C PHE A 105 -0.69 -5.04 5.99
N ASP A 106 -0.91 -4.66 4.74
CA ASP A 106 -1.66 -5.53 3.82
C ASP A 106 -0.76 -6.72 3.43
N ILE A 107 -1.26 -7.94 3.62
CA ILE A 107 -0.57 -9.15 3.17
C ILE A 107 -1.21 -9.59 1.87
N THR A 108 -0.42 -9.58 0.79
CA THR A 108 -0.92 -9.87 -0.55
C THR A 108 -0.27 -11.13 -1.10
N PRO A 109 -0.97 -11.91 -1.94
CA PRO A 109 -0.26 -12.85 -2.78
C PRO A 109 0.60 -12.06 -3.76
N GLU A 110 1.77 -12.60 -4.09
CA GLU A 110 2.47 -12.21 -5.30
C GLU A 110 2.06 -13.13 -6.43
N VAL A 111 0.78 -12.96 -6.78
CA VAL A 111 -0.05 -13.83 -7.60
C VAL A 111 -0.07 -15.29 -7.14
N LEU A 112 0.89 -16.15 -7.54
CA LEU A 112 0.88 -17.56 -7.15
C LEU A 112 2.26 -18.14 -6.89
N THR A 113 3.14 -18.18 -7.88
CA THR A 113 4.47 -18.84 -7.77
C THR A 113 5.63 -17.86 -7.79
N HIS A 114 5.43 -16.67 -8.37
CA HIS A 114 6.45 -15.66 -8.62
C HIS A 114 7.69 -16.20 -9.38
N THR A 115 7.56 -17.33 -10.07
CA THR A 115 8.65 -17.93 -10.84
C THR A 115 8.13 -18.38 -12.21
N GLN A 116 7.65 -19.62 -12.32
CA GLN A 116 7.05 -20.18 -13.53
C GLN A 116 5.55 -20.34 -13.37
N ALA A 117 4.80 -20.10 -14.44
CA ALA A 117 3.35 -20.22 -14.42
C ALA A 117 2.94 -21.65 -14.04
N LEU A 118 1.86 -21.80 -13.28
CA LEU A 118 1.33 -23.10 -12.87
C LEU A 118 0.09 -23.46 -13.70
N ASP A 119 0.06 -24.64 -14.31
CA ASP A 119 -1.20 -25.19 -14.79
C ASP A 119 -2.05 -25.62 -13.58
N LEU A 120 -3.13 -24.88 -13.31
CA LEU A 120 -4.00 -25.12 -12.15
C LEU A 120 -4.70 -26.48 -12.16
N LYS A 121 -4.86 -27.11 -13.33
CA LYS A 121 -5.54 -28.41 -13.48
C LYS A 121 -4.57 -29.56 -13.22
N THR A 122 -3.36 -29.46 -13.74
CA THR A 122 -2.36 -30.53 -13.64
C THR A 122 -1.39 -30.34 -12.47
N GLU A 123 -1.38 -29.16 -11.85
CA GLU A 123 -0.40 -28.70 -10.86
C GLU A 123 1.05 -28.84 -11.34
N ARG A 124 1.26 -28.68 -12.65
CA ARG A 124 2.59 -28.69 -13.28
C ARG A 124 3.03 -27.28 -13.62
N LEU A 125 4.30 -26.99 -13.37
CA LEU A 125 4.91 -25.73 -13.77
C LEU A 125 5.13 -25.74 -15.29
N LEU A 126 4.77 -24.63 -15.94
CA LEU A 126 4.94 -24.42 -17.36
C LEU A 126 6.39 -23.98 -17.65
N PRO A 127 6.96 -24.27 -18.83
CA PRO A 127 8.29 -23.81 -19.23
C PRO A 127 8.31 -22.31 -19.61
N GLU A 128 7.54 -21.48 -18.90
CA GLU A 128 7.39 -20.03 -19.08
C GLU A 128 7.30 -19.35 -17.72
N SER A 129 7.86 -18.15 -17.58
CA SER A 129 7.70 -17.40 -16.33
C SER A 129 6.27 -16.95 -16.11
N GLU A 130 5.87 -16.83 -14.85
CA GLU A 130 4.51 -16.42 -14.47
C GLU A 130 4.11 -15.06 -15.08
N TRP A 131 5.02 -14.09 -15.05
CA TRP A 131 4.79 -12.77 -15.65
C TRP A 131 4.75 -12.80 -17.17
N SER A 132 5.56 -13.62 -17.86
CA SER A 132 5.47 -13.74 -19.33
C SER A 132 4.15 -14.36 -19.75
N TRP A 133 3.79 -15.47 -19.11
CA TRP A 133 2.56 -16.21 -19.36
C TRP A 133 1.33 -15.32 -19.20
N SER A 134 1.29 -14.52 -18.14
CA SER A 134 0.14 -13.65 -17.82
C SER A 134 -0.19 -12.61 -18.90
N ASN A 135 0.80 -12.19 -19.69
CA ASN A 135 0.67 -11.07 -20.63
C ASN A 135 -0.11 -11.40 -21.91
N TRP A 136 -0.55 -12.65 -22.08
CA TRP A 136 -1.36 -13.08 -23.22
C TRP A 136 -2.59 -13.91 -22.81
N GLN A 137 -2.93 -13.94 -21.52
CA GLN A 137 -4.11 -14.64 -21.02
C GLN A 137 -5.40 -13.81 -21.14
N SER A 138 -6.54 -14.50 -21.07
CA SER A 138 -7.86 -13.85 -20.95
C SER A 138 -8.14 -13.41 -19.52
N GLU A 139 -9.17 -12.57 -19.36
CA GLU A 139 -9.64 -12.11 -18.05
C GLU A 139 -10.05 -13.28 -17.15
N GLU A 140 -10.74 -14.29 -17.70
CA GLU A 140 -11.22 -15.45 -16.95
C GLU A 140 -10.06 -16.30 -16.44
N VAL A 141 -9.05 -16.55 -17.29
CA VAL A 141 -7.86 -17.32 -16.91
C VAL A 141 -7.05 -16.59 -15.84
N LEU A 142 -6.88 -15.26 -15.98
CA LEU A 142 -6.22 -14.46 -14.97
C LEU A 142 -7.00 -14.46 -13.65
N ALA A 143 -8.34 -14.38 -13.71
CA ALA A 143 -9.19 -14.37 -12.53
C ALA A 143 -9.06 -15.69 -11.74
N GLU A 144 -9.16 -16.84 -12.42
CA GLU A 144 -8.97 -18.16 -11.79
C GLU A 144 -7.55 -18.30 -11.18
N TYR A 145 -6.54 -17.79 -11.86
CA TYR A 145 -5.15 -17.85 -11.41
C TYR A 145 -4.89 -16.98 -10.18
N ILE A 146 -5.39 -15.75 -10.17
CA ILE A 146 -5.32 -14.85 -9.02
C ILE A 146 -6.15 -15.40 -7.86
N ALA A 147 -7.34 -15.92 -8.13
CA ALA A 147 -8.21 -16.54 -7.13
C ALA A 147 -7.50 -17.67 -6.38
N ARG A 148 -6.74 -18.53 -7.09
CA ARG A 148 -5.96 -19.59 -6.44
C ARG A 148 -4.96 -19.05 -5.41
N GLY A 149 -4.27 -17.95 -5.71
CA GLY A 149 -3.36 -17.31 -4.76
C GLY A 149 -4.09 -16.78 -3.53
N LEU A 150 -5.21 -16.09 -3.75
CA LEU A 150 -6.06 -15.56 -2.68
C LEU A 150 -6.64 -16.68 -1.80
N GLU A 151 -7.09 -17.79 -2.38
CA GLU A 151 -7.62 -18.95 -1.67
C GLU A 151 -6.58 -19.56 -0.73
N ILE A 152 -5.33 -19.67 -1.17
CA ILE A 152 -4.23 -20.21 -0.36
C ILE A 152 -3.96 -19.31 0.85
N LEU A 153 -3.91 -17.98 0.66
CA LEU A 153 -3.75 -17.04 1.78
C LEU A 153 -4.94 -17.10 2.74
N LYS A 154 -6.16 -17.16 2.19
CA LYS A 154 -7.39 -17.26 3.00
C LYS A 154 -7.39 -18.53 3.84
N ALA A 155 -6.92 -19.66 3.29
CA ALA A 155 -6.83 -20.93 3.99
C ALA A 155 -5.88 -20.91 5.20
N VAL A 156 -4.85 -20.06 5.19
CA VAL A 156 -3.97 -19.83 6.36
C VAL A 156 -4.44 -18.69 7.25
N GLY A 157 -5.66 -18.17 7.05
CA GLY A 157 -6.27 -17.13 7.88
C GLY A 157 -5.85 -15.70 7.53
N ILE A 158 -5.43 -15.46 6.28
CA ILE A 158 -5.04 -14.14 5.78
C ILE A 158 -6.00 -13.73 4.66
N VAL A 159 -6.81 -12.70 4.90
CA VAL A 159 -7.74 -12.15 3.89
C VAL A 159 -7.04 -11.01 3.16
N ALA A 160 -6.48 -11.31 1.99
CA ALA A 160 -5.79 -10.33 1.16
C ALA A 160 -6.79 -9.37 0.50
N ASN A 161 -6.51 -8.06 0.53
CA ASN A 161 -7.36 -7.01 -0.07
C ASN A 161 -6.72 -6.33 -1.30
N GLY A 162 -5.57 -6.86 -1.75
CA GLY A 162 -4.86 -6.45 -2.94
C GLY A 162 -3.98 -7.57 -3.48
N VAL A 163 -3.33 -7.32 -4.61
CA VAL A 163 -2.43 -8.28 -5.28
C VAL A 163 -1.12 -7.60 -5.63
N THR A 164 0.00 -8.27 -5.40
CA THR A 164 1.29 -7.83 -5.91
C THR A 164 1.51 -8.40 -7.31
N SER A 165 1.73 -7.54 -8.29
CA SER A 165 2.00 -7.93 -9.68
C SER A 165 3.50 -8.21 -9.82
N GLY A 166 3.92 -9.45 -9.59
CA GLY A 166 5.34 -9.81 -9.65
C GLY A 166 5.95 -9.54 -11.03
N CYS A 167 7.09 -8.83 -11.06
CA CYS A 167 7.74 -8.37 -12.29
C CYS A 167 6.76 -7.59 -13.20
N ASP A 168 6.46 -8.11 -14.40
CA ASP A 168 5.55 -7.48 -15.37
C ASP A 168 4.21 -8.26 -15.49
N PHE A 169 3.73 -8.86 -14.39
CA PHE A 169 2.50 -9.66 -14.42
C PHE A 169 1.30 -8.83 -14.90
N GLY A 170 0.68 -9.27 -16.00
CA GLY A 170 -0.50 -8.65 -16.59
C GLY A 170 -0.27 -7.28 -17.21
N ARG A 171 0.97 -6.81 -17.36
CA ARG A 171 1.31 -5.47 -17.85
C ARG A 171 0.79 -5.17 -19.26
N GLU A 172 0.97 -6.10 -20.19
CA GLU A 172 0.55 -5.94 -21.59
C GLU A 172 -0.98 -6.04 -21.76
N VAL A 173 -1.66 -6.58 -20.76
CA VAL A 173 -3.12 -6.78 -20.71
C VAL A 173 -3.74 -6.12 -19.48
N GLU A 174 -3.18 -4.99 -19.03
CA GLU A 174 -3.49 -4.41 -17.71
C GLU A 174 -4.99 -4.16 -17.50
N GLY A 175 -5.72 -3.76 -18.55
CA GLY A 175 -7.17 -3.59 -18.48
C GLY A 175 -7.95 -4.88 -18.24
N LEU A 176 -7.48 -6.03 -18.73
CA LEU A 176 -8.04 -7.35 -18.42
C LEU A 176 -7.62 -7.78 -17.01
N TYR A 177 -6.36 -7.58 -16.66
CA TYR A 177 -5.81 -7.91 -15.35
C TYR A 177 -6.55 -7.18 -14.21
N VAL A 178 -6.85 -5.89 -14.38
CA VAL A 178 -7.64 -5.09 -13.44
C VAL A 178 -9.00 -5.71 -13.16
N ARG A 179 -9.73 -6.15 -14.20
CA ARG A 179 -11.06 -6.76 -14.04
C ARG A 179 -10.98 -8.18 -13.50
N ALA A 180 -9.99 -8.96 -13.93
CA ALA A 180 -9.72 -10.29 -13.44
C ALA A 180 -9.46 -10.29 -11.92
N MET A 181 -8.64 -9.35 -11.45
CA MET A 181 -8.35 -9.18 -10.02
C MET A 181 -9.60 -8.82 -9.22
N LEU A 182 -10.43 -7.89 -9.71
CA LEU A 182 -11.67 -7.52 -9.05
C LEU A 182 -12.62 -8.73 -8.93
N SER A 183 -12.78 -9.48 -10.02
CA SER A 183 -13.60 -10.70 -10.05
C SER A 183 -13.10 -11.73 -9.02
N ALA A 184 -11.79 -12.01 -9.02
CA ALA A 184 -11.16 -12.94 -8.08
C ALA A 184 -11.32 -12.49 -6.61
N GLN A 185 -11.15 -11.20 -6.33
CA GLN A 185 -11.29 -10.65 -4.98
C GLN A 185 -12.72 -10.71 -4.46
N LYS A 186 -13.70 -10.43 -5.31
CA LYS A 186 -15.12 -10.57 -4.96
C LYS A 186 -15.48 -12.04 -4.70
N GLU A 187 -15.02 -12.94 -5.55
CA GLU A 187 -15.30 -14.37 -5.41
C GLU A 187 -14.68 -14.96 -4.15
N VAL A 188 -13.40 -14.68 -3.89
CA VAL A 188 -12.67 -15.31 -2.81
C VAL A 188 -12.84 -14.59 -1.48
N ASN A 189 -12.80 -13.25 -1.47
CA ASN A 189 -12.71 -12.46 -0.24
C ASN A 189 -13.89 -11.50 0.03
N ASP A 190 -14.87 -11.43 -0.88
CA ASP A 190 -15.96 -10.45 -0.82
C ASP A 190 -15.45 -9.00 -0.75
N VAL A 191 -14.35 -8.73 -1.47
CA VAL A 191 -13.71 -7.41 -1.54
C VAL A 191 -14.07 -6.73 -2.85
N SER A 192 -14.86 -5.65 -2.78
CA SER A 192 -15.28 -4.86 -3.95
C SER A 192 -14.36 -3.68 -4.27
N LEU A 193 -13.53 -3.26 -3.31
CA LEU A 193 -12.48 -2.27 -3.51
C LEU A 193 -11.13 -2.93 -3.26
N THR A 194 -10.37 -3.15 -4.33
CA THR A 194 -9.05 -3.79 -4.30
C THR A 194 -8.00 -2.87 -4.90
N TRP A 195 -6.74 -3.27 -4.78
CA TRP A 195 -5.61 -2.55 -5.30
C TRP A 195 -4.50 -3.49 -5.79
N TYR A 196 -3.58 -2.94 -6.58
CA TYR A 196 -2.40 -3.65 -7.03
C TYR A 196 -1.18 -2.73 -7.12
N PHE A 197 0.00 -3.33 -7.12
CA PHE A 197 1.27 -2.66 -7.36
C PHE A 197 1.95 -3.28 -8.59
N LEU A 198 2.23 -2.43 -9.59
CA LEU A 198 2.89 -2.80 -10.85
C LEU A 198 3.87 -1.72 -11.35
N HIS A 199 3.61 -0.45 -11.04
CA HIS A 199 4.33 0.68 -11.65
C HIS A 199 5.23 1.42 -10.66
N GLU A 200 6.38 1.87 -11.17
CA GLU A 200 7.25 2.84 -10.52
C GLU A 200 7.34 4.14 -11.33
N GLU A 201 7.44 5.27 -10.63
CA GLU A 201 7.65 6.60 -11.20
C GLU A 201 8.79 7.31 -10.41
N PRO A 202 10.04 6.80 -10.53
CA PRO A 202 11.18 7.30 -9.75
C PRO A 202 11.65 8.70 -10.18
N GLU A 203 11.22 9.17 -11.35
CA GLU A 203 11.58 10.47 -11.95
C GLU A 203 10.38 11.42 -11.94
N ARG A 204 10.63 12.73 -12.05
CA ARG A 204 9.60 13.78 -12.22
C ARG A 204 8.97 13.77 -13.63
N ARG A 205 8.43 12.63 -14.06
CA ARG A 205 7.66 12.54 -15.32
C ARG A 205 6.24 13.07 -15.18
N ARG A 206 5.69 13.05 -13.96
CA ARG A 206 4.36 13.56 -13.62
C ARG A 206 4.45 14.64 -12.53
N TRP A 207 3.45 15.51 -12.50
CA TRP A 207 3.35 16.62 -11.52
C TRP A 207 3.10 16.13 -10.09
N SER A 208 2.57 14.91 -9.93
CA SER A 208 2.42 14.24 -8.63
C SER A 208 2.46 12.73 -8.82
N VAL A 209 2.97 12.01 -7.82
CA VAL A 209 2.95 10.54 -7.79
C VAL A 209 1.90 10.11 -6.77
N ASN A 210 0.71 9.80 -7.27
CA ASN A 210 -0.45 9.45 -6.46
C ASN A 210 -1.13 8.18 -7.02
N PRO A 211 -1.84 7.42 -6.19
CA PRO A 211 -2.65 6.29 -6.65
C PRO A 211 -3.57 6.64 -7.83
N SER A 212 -3.70 5.71 -8.76
CA SER A 212 -4.54 5.86 -9.95
C SER A 212 -5.74 4.93 -9.88
N VAL A 213 -6.96 5.46 -9.97
CA VAL A 213 -8.18 4.66 -10.02
C VAL A 213 -8.35 4.11 -11.44
N MET A 214 -8.15 2.81 -11.60
CA MET A 214 -8.12 2.10 -12.87
C MET A 214 -9.48 1.56 -13.28
N TYR A 215 -10.33 1.27 -12.29
CA TYR A 215 -11.73 0.90 -12.47
C TYR A 215 -12.56 1.53 -11.35
N LEU A 216 -13.75 2.02 -11.69
CA LEU A 216 -14.72 2.57 -10.76
C LEU A 216 -16.14 2.32 -11.27
N ASP A 217 -16.96 1.65 -10.48
CA ASP A 217 -18.40 1.53 -10.65
C ASP A 217 -19.07 2.00 -9.35
N GLY A 218 -19.58 3.23 -9.36
CA GLY A 218 -20.19 3.85 -8.18
C GLY A 218 -21.51 3.22 -7.77
N GLU A 219 -22.27 2.64 -8.71
CA GLU A 219 -23.55 1.99 -8.41
C GLU A 219 -23.31 0.66 -7.69
N LYS A 220 -22.32 -0.12 -8.13
CA LYS A 220 -21.96 -1.39 -7.49
C LYS A 220 -21.05 -1.22 -6.27
N GLY A 221 -20.47 -0.04 -6.08
CA GLY A 221 -19.46 0.19 -5.05
C GLY A 221 -18.20 -0.64 -5.29
N GLU A 222 -17.74 -0.65 -6.54
CA GLU A 222 -16.56 -1.40 -6.98
C GLU A 222 -15.45 -0.47 -7.45
N ALA A 223 -14.21 -0.75 -7.05
CA ALA A 223 -13.06 -0.01 -7.54
C ALA A 223 -11.78 -0.85 -7.55
N VAL A 224 -10.89 -0.50 -8.47
CA VAL A 224 -9.52 -1.02 -8.52
C VAL A 224 -8.55 0.14 -8.60
N VAL A 225 -7.59 0.18 -7.69
CA VAL A 225 -6.60 1.25 -7.61
C VAL A 225 -5.19 0.73 -7.84
N SER A 226 -4.47 1.35 -8.76
CA SER A 226 -3.03 1.16 -8.94
C SER A 226 -2.27 1.99 -7.91
N ILE A 227 -1.49 1.31 -7.09
CA ILE A 227 -0.54 1.91 -6.16
C ILE A 227 0.80 2.01 -6.89
N VAL A 228 1.41 3.19 -6.88
CA VAL A 228 2.60 3.50 -7.68
C VAL A 228 3.75 3.88 -6.76
N SER A 229 4.91 3.23 -6.89
CA SER A 229 6.10 3.63 -6.14
C SER A 229 6.69 4.91 -6.71
N GLY A 230 6.86 5.93 -5.88
CA GLY A 230 7.52 7.18 -6.27
C GLY A 230 9.04 7.16 -6.12
N CYS A 231 9.59 6.09 -5.56
CA CYS A 231 11.03 5.91 -5.39
C CYS A 231 11.54 4.73 -6.22
N ARG A 232 12.79 4.86 -6.70
CA ARG A 232 13.57 3.72 -7.17
C ARG A 232 14.00 2.86 -5.98
N GLU A 233 14.27 1.59 -6.21
CA GLU A 233 14.90 0.71 -5.21
C GLU A 233 16.40 1.05 -5.03
N TYR A 234 16.75 2.04 -4.22
CA TYR A 234 18.16 2.37 -3.93
C TYR A 234 18.83 1.42 -2.94
N PHE A 235 18.08 0.70 -2.09
CA PHE A 235 18.64 -0.18 -1.05
C PHE A 235 19.73 -1.12 -1.58
N PHE A 236 19.43 -1.80 -2.69
CA PHE A 236 20.38 -2.70 -3.33
C PHE A 236 21.47 -1.99 -4.12
N PHE A 237 21.12 -0.96 -4.90
CA PHE A 237 22.08 -0.32 -5.79
C PHE A 237 23.19 0.39 -5.03
N GLU A 238 22.88 0.99 -3.89
CA GLU A 238 23.85 1.73 -3.09
C GLU A 238 24.70 0.80 -2.20
N SER A 239 24.16 -0.37 -1.79
CA SER A 239 24.91 -1.35 -0.99
C SER A 239 25.70 -2.37 -1.84
N ARG A 240 25.59 -2.30 -3.17
CA ARG A 240 26.18 -3.29 -4.07
C ARG A 240 27.70 -3.25 -4.00
N GLY A 241 28.30 -4.39 -3.67
CA GLY A 241 29.76 -4.56 -3.64
C GLY A 241 30.41 -4.07 -2.35
N TRP A 242 29.63 -3.84 -1.28
CA TRP A 242 30.19 -3.58 0.04
C TRP A 242 30.77 -4.86 0.64
N ASP A 243 32.02 -4.80 1.11
CA ASP A 243 32.63 -5.86 1.91
C ASP A 243 32.27 -5.74 3.40
N SER A 244 31.92 -4.53 3.85
CA SER A 244 31.43 -4.22 5.18
C SER A 244 30.55 -2.96 5.14
N ALA A 245 29.69 -2.78 6.14
CA ALA A 245 28.88 -1.57 6.28
C ALA A 245 29.38 -0.73 7.47
N THR A 246 29.83 0.50 7.20
CA THR A 246 30.04 1.51 8.24
C THR A 246 28.81 2.42 8.37
N PRO A 247 28.62 3.11 9.52
CA PRO A 247 27.55 4.08 9.68
C PRO A 247 27.54 5.18 8.59
N GLU A 248 28.72 5.62 8.15
CA GLU A 248 28.87 6.63 7.10
C GLU A 248 28.36 6.11 5.75
N MET A 249 28.73 4.89 5.36
CA MET A 249 28.27 4.28 4.11
C MET A 249 26.74 4.09 4.10
N VAL A 250 26.17 3.62 5.20
CA VAL A 250 24.70 3.50 5.37
C VAL A 250 24.04 4.87 5.29
N SER A 251 24.64 5.89 5.92
CA SER A 251 24.14 7.25 5.89
C SER A 251 24.12 7.84 4.47
N GLU A 252 25.22 7.70 3.73
CA GLU A 252 25.36 8.19 2.35
C GLU A 252 24.39 7.48 1.40
N ALA A 253 24.25 6.15 1.53
CA ALA A 253 23.26 5.39 0.75
C ALA A 253 21.82 5.87 1.04
N THR A 254 21.53 6.18 2.30
CA THR A 254 20.19 6.66 2.72
C THR A 254 19.88 8.04 2.14
N ASP A 255 20.88 8.89 1.85
CA ASP A 255 20.68 10.23 1.29
C ASP A 255 19.94 10.24 -0.06
N LYS A 256 19.98 9.12 -0.82
CA LYS A 256 19.18 8.97 -2.05
C LYS A 256 17.67 9.04 -1.79
N TYR A 257 17.22 8.43 -0.69
CA TYR A 257 15.83 8.50 -0.26
C TYR A 257 15.59 9.80 0.49
N LEU A 258 16.39 10.06 1.53
CA LEU A 258 16.19 11.17 2.44
C LEU A 258 17.48 11.49 3.19
N THR A 259 17.99 12.70 2.97
CA THR A 259 19.15 13.22 3.70
C THR A 259 18.88 13.38 5.20
N ALA A 260 19.96 13.35 6.00
CA ALA A 260 19.86 13.42 7.46
C ALA A 260 19.14 14.67 7.99
N ASP A 261 19.20 15.79 7.29
CA ASP A 261 18.49 17.04 7.64
C ASP A 261 17.07 17.14 7.03
N GLY A 262 16.67 16.15 6.24
CA GLY A 262 15.37 16.06 5.59
C GLY A 262 15.15 17.01 4.42
N ARG A 263 16.20 17.67 3.90
CA ARG A 263 16.07 18.72 2.87
C ARG A 263 16.18 18.22 1.43
N ALA A 264 16.83 17.08 1.23
CA ALA A 264 17.07 16.48 -0.08
C ALA A 264 16.87 14.96 -0.07
N GLY A 265 16.90 14.37 -1.26
CA GLY A 265 16.52 12.98 -1.52
C GLY A 265 15.12 12.88 -2.08
N ARG A 266 14.79 11.74 -2.71
CA ARG A 266 13.52 11.57 -3.44
C ARG A 266 12.29 11.77 -2.56
N MET A 267 12.31 11.34 -1.30
CA MET A 267 11.18 11.51 -0.40
C MET A 267 10.95 12.97 0.00
N ALA A 268 12.00 13.79 0.08
CA ALA A 268 11.88 15.22 0.36
C ALA A 268 11.18 15.95 -0.80
N GLU A 269 11.46 15.56 -2.05
CA GLU A 269 10.77 16.07 -3.24
C GLU A 269 9.27 15.71 -3.21
N LEU A 270 8.94 14.44 -2.95
CA LEU A 270 7.56 13.96 -2.89
C LEU A 270 6.76 14.68 -1.78
N LEU A 271 7.38 14.89 -0.62
CA LEU A 271 6.78 15.65 0.49
C LEU A 271 6.50 17.10 0.09
N ALA A 272 7.45 17.77 -0.56
CA ALA A 272 7.30 19.14 -1.03
C ALA A 272 6.18 19.27 -2.07
N ASP A 273 6.02 18.27 -2.93
CA ASP A 273 4.99 18.20 -3.96
C ASP A 273 3.63 17.72 -3.43
N ARG A 274 3.50 17.43 -2.12
CA ARG A 274 2.30 16.84 -1.48
C ARG A 274 1.82 15.56 -2.20
N SER A 275 2.75 14.78 -2.72
CA SER A 275 2.50 13.47 -3.35
C SER A 275 2.61 12.35 -2.31
N CYS A 276 1.89 11.25 -2.50
CA CYS A 276 2.12 10.05 -1.69
C CYS A 276 3.59 9.62 -1.74
N ILE A 277 4.13 9.23 -0.59
CA ILE A 277 5.47 8.68 -0.47
C ILE A 277 5.33 7.16 -0.42
N VAL A 278 5.22 6.54 -1.58
CA VAL A 278 5.29 5.09 -1.72
C VAL A 278 6.69 4.71 -2.17
N PHE A 279 7.32 3.77 -1.48
CA PHE A 279 8.63 3.23 -1.82
C PHE A 279 8.63 1.73 -1.64
N HIS A 280 9.51 1.03 -2.35
CA HIS A 280 9.52 -0.42 -2.36
C HIS A 280 10.92 -0.99 -2.19
N SER A 281 10.98 -2.24 -1.78
CA SER A 281 12.15 -3.10 -1.91
C SER A 281 11.73 -4.57 -1.98
N HIS A 282 12.68 -5.45 -2.27
CA HIS A 282 12.44 -6.89 -2.28
C HIS A 282 13.20 -7.56 -1.13
N PHE A 283 12.66 -8.66 -0.61
CA PHE A 283 13.26 -9.42 0.49
C PHE A 283 14.77 -9.67 0.31
N GLN A 284 15.17 -10.20 -0.85
CA GLN A 284 16.57 -10.53 -1.15
C GLN A 284 17.49 -9.31 -1.30
N ARG A 285 16.92 -8.11 -1.44
CA ARG A 285 17.66 -6.84 -1.49
C ARG A 285 17.88 -6.24 -0.12
N LEU A 286 16.94 -6.47 0.80
CA LEU A 286 17.08 -6.09 2.21
C LEU A 286 17.95 -7.10 2.97
N TYR A 287 17.76 -8.38 2.69
CA TYR A 287 18.43 -9.52 3.32
C TYR A 287 19.15 -10.38 2.26
N GLY A 288 20.42 -10.04 2.03
CA GLY A 288 21.30 -10.80 1.17
C GLY A 288 21.62 -12.18 1.74
N PRO A 289 22.25 -13.08 0.95
CA PRO A 289 22.66 -14.41 1.43
C PRO A 289 23.66 -14.34 2.59
N GLU A 290 24.52 -13.32 2.60
CA GLU A 290 25.62 -13.17 3.57
C GLU A 290 25.54 -11.84 4.37
N ASP A 291 24.66 -10.92 3.98
CA ASP A 291 24.57 -9.58 4.55
C ASP A 291 23.12 -9.12 4.76
N ARG A 292 22.97 -7.97 5.43
CA ARG A 292 21.69 -7.27 5.63
C ARG A 292 21.82 -5.77 5.39
N TYR A 293 22.68 -5.36 4.46
CA TYR A 293 23.01 -3.95 4.27
C TYR A 293 21.81 -3.13 3.81
N GLY A 294 20.99 -3.67 2.91
CA GLY A 294 19.73 -3.03 2.52
C GLY A 294 18.79 -2.82 3.71
N PHE A 295 18.73 -3.77 4.64
CA PHE A 295 17.94 -3.63 5.86
C PHE A 295 18.51 -2.58 6.83
N MET A 296 19.84 -2.44 6.92
CA MET A 296 20.48 -1.37 7.71
C MET A 296 20.15 0.02 7.14
N ILE A 297 20.12 0.15 5.81
CA ILE A 297 19.68 1.37 5.12
C ILE A 297 18.20 1.64 5.40
N LEU A 298 17.34 0.60 5.39
CA LEU A 298 15.92 0.74 5.76
C LEU A 298 15.76 1.24 7.20
N GLU A 299 16.47 0.67 8.16
CA GLU A 299 16.40 1.11 9.56
C GLU A 299 16.82 2.58 9.73
N GLU A 300 17.90 3.00 9.07
CA GLU A 300 18.36 4.40 9.07
C GLU A 300 17.36 5.34 8.38
N LEU A 301 16.75 4.90 7.27
CA LEU A 301 15.71 5.66 6.57
C LEU A 301 14.48 5.88 7.46
N LEU A 302 13.98 4.84 8.12
CA LEU A 302 12.84 4.94 9.04
C LEU A 302 13.15 5.90 10.19
N ARG A 303 14.36 5.82 10.76
CA ARG A 303 14.84 6.73 11.79
C ARG A 303 14.86 8.19 11.30
N ARG A 304 15.25 8.44 10.04
CA ARG A 304 15.23 9.78 9.46
C ARG A 304 13.81 10.29 9.24
N ILE A 305 12.92 9.47 8.67
CA ILE A 305 11.51 9.82 8.45
C ILE A 305 10.87 10.27 9.76
N ASP A 306 10.98 9.45 10.80
CA ASP A 306 10.44 9.76 12.13
C ASP A 306 10.97 11.10 12.66
N ARG A 307 12.30 11.30 12.60
CA ARG A 307 12.94 12.51 13.11
C ARG A 307 12.62 13.78 12.32
N VAL A 308 12.67 13.72 10.99
CA VAL A 308 12.67 14.93 10.15
C VAL A 308 11.33 15.19 9.48
N PHE A 309 10.56 14.17 9.13
CA PHE A 309 9.20 14.36 8.61
C PHE A 309 8.18 14.47 9.73
N GLY A 310 8.29 13.60 10.75
CA GLY A 310 7.39 13.59 11.91
C GLY A 310 5.93 13.61 11.49
N ASP A 311 5.15 14.51 12.08
CA ASP A 311 3.71 14.58 11.84
C ASP A 311 3.30 15.06 10.44
N ARG A 312 4.25 15.53 9.61
CA ARG A 312 3.94 15.94 8.21
C ARG A 312 3.57 14.76 7.33
N VAL A 313 3.97 13.54 7.70
CA VAL A 313 3.59 12.31 7.01
C VAL A 313 2.70 11.45 7.88
N MET A 314 1.92 10.55 7.28
CA MET A 314 1.16 9.53 7.99
C MET A 314 1.35 8.16 7.36
N TRP A 315 1.75 7.17 8.17
CA TRP A 315 1.84 5.79 7.73
C TRP A 315 0.44 5.26 7.39
N THR A 316 0.32 4.64 6.22
CA THR A 316 -0.92 4.10 5.67
C THR A 316 -0.65 2.76 5.01
N THR A 317 -1.64 1.88 4.96
CA THR A 317 -1.58 0.70 4.08
C THR A 317 -1.95 1.08 2.65
N PRO A 318 -1.57 0.27 1.64
CA PRO A 318 -2.08 0.42 0.28
C PRO A 318 -3.60 0.36 0.17
N SER A 319 -4.29 -0.44 0.97
CA SER A 319 -5.76 -0.52 1.01
C SER A 319 -6.41 0.75 1.54
N GLU A 320 -5.80 1.41 2.53
CA GLU A 320 -6.23 2.73 3.00
C GLU A 320 -6.02 3.80 1.92
N LEU A 321 -4.88 3.77 1.21
CA LEU A 321 -4.65 4.64 0.04
C LEU A 321 -5.68 4.40 -1.06
N ALA A 322 -5.92 3.14 -1.41
CA ALA A 322 -6.88 2.76 -2.44
C ALA A 322 -8.28 3.29 -2.10
N ARG A 323 -8.73 3.08 -0.86
CA ARG A 323 -10.00 3.58 -0.34
C ARG A 323 -10.11 5.10 -0.44
N TYR A 324 -9.07 5.81 0.01
CA TYR A 324 -9.09 7.27 0.03
C TYR A 324 -9.16 7.85 -1.38
N TRP A 325 -8.35 7.33 -2.32
CA TRP A 325 -8.34 7.81 -3.70
C TRP A 325 -9.60 7.42 -4.49
N ALA A 326 -10.14 6.21 -4.27
CA ALA A 326 -11.42 5.83 -4.85
C ALA A 326 -12.55 6.75 -4.34
N THR A 327 -12.56 7.06 -3.05
CA THR A 327 -13.53 8.00 -2.45
C THR A 327 -13.41 9.40 -3.05
N ILE A 328 -12.18 9.93 -3.16
CA ILE A 328 -11.92 11.23 -3.82
C ILE A 328 -12.49 11.30 -5.24
N LYS A 329 -12.45 10.18 -5.98
CA LYS A 329 -12.97 10.12 -7.34
C LYS A 329 -14.47 9.92 -7.43
N ALA A 330 -15.10 9.39 -6.39
CA ALA A 330 -16.48 8.92 -6.44
C ALA A 330 -17.46 9.72 -5.57
N TYR A 331 -16.98 10.52 -4.62
CA TYR A 331 -17.87 11.26 -3.72
C TYR A 331 -18.65 12.33 -4.47
N GLU A 332 -19.88 12.55 -4.03
CA GLU A 332 -20.70 13.69 -4.40
C GLU A 332 -20.98 14.55 -3.18
N VAL A 333 -21.25 15.84 -3.39
CA VAL A 333 -21.63 16.75 -2.32
C VAL A 333 -22.74 17.69 -2.76
N GLN A 334 -23.79 17.77 -1.95
CA GLN A 334 -24.88 18.73 -2.10
C GLN A 334 -24.78 19.79 -1.00
N VAL A 335 -25.07 21.04 -1.35
CA VAL A 335 -24.93 22.20 -0.46
C VAL A 335 -26.30 22.81 -0.22
N GLU A 336 -26.74 22.83 1.04
CA GLU A 336 -27.97 23.48 1.50
C GLU A 336 -27.59 24.70 2.34
N GLN A 337 -28.07 25.88 1.94
CA GLN A 337 -27.81 27.13 2.66
C GLN A 337 -29.07 27.58 3.39
N SER A 338 -28.89 27.95 4.66
CA SER A 338 -29.91 28.56 5.53
C SER A 338 -29.32 29.76 6.25
N GLU A 339 -30.15 30.58 6.88
CA GLU A 339 -29.67 31.74 7.64
C GLU A 339 -28.72 31.29 8.76
N GLY A 340 -27.48 31.78 8.76
CA GLY A 340 -26.46 31.45 9.77
C GLY A 340 -25.88 30.03 9.70
N ARG A 341 -26.28 29.19 8.74
CA ARG A 341 -25.82 27.79 8.66
C ARG A 341 -25.76 27.26 7.24
N VAL A 342 -24.70 26.49 6.96
CA VAL A 342 -24.57 25.69 5.74
C VAL A 342 -24.52 24.21 6.08
N THR A 343 -25.28 23.40 5.36
CA THR A 343 -25.25 21.93 5.46
C THR A 343 -24.66 21.35 4.17
N LEU A 344 -23.67 20.48 4.33
CA LEU A 344 -23.05 19.70 3.27
C LEU A 344 -23.53 18.25 3.41
N ARG A 345 -24.15 17.70 2.37
CA ARG A 345 -24.52 16.28 2.32
C ARG A 345 -23.61 15.57 1.35
N PHE A 346 -22.86 14.61 1.85
CA PHE A 346 -21.94 13.78 1.08
C PHE A 346 -22.59 12.44 0.81
N SER A 347 -22.39 11.92 -0.40
CA SER A 347 -22.65 10.53 -0.74
C SER A 347 -21.38 9.92 -1.35
N SER A 348 -21.11 8.66 -1.06
CA SER A 348 -19.96 7.93 -1.59
C SER A 348 -20.27 6.43 -1.64
N PRO A 349 -19.85 5.71 -2.68
CA PRO A 349 -19.91 4.24 -2.67
C PRO A 349 -19.03 3.62 -1.58
N PHE A 350 -18.01 4.34 -1.12
CA PHE A 350 -17.01 3.85 -0.16
C PHE A 350 -17.04 4.68 1.12
N ALA A 351 -17.16 4.00 2.25
CA ALA A 351 -16.86 4.62 3.54
C ALA A 351 -15.35 4.88 3.64
N CYS A 352 -14.99 6.06 4.14
CA CYS A 352 -13.64 6.59 4.16
C CYS A 352 -13.37 7.33 5.48
N PRO A 353 -12.62 6.70 6.41
CA PRO A 353 -12.16 7.38 7.61
C PRO A 353 -11.28 8.58 7.29
N ASP A 354 -11.31 9.59 8.17
CA ASP A 354 -10.48 10.79 8.06
C ASP A 354 -10.58 11.54 6.71
N PHE A 355 -11.72 11.39 6.02
CA PHE A 355 -11.99 12.10 4.78
C PHE A 355 -11.89 13.61 5.03
N THR A 356 -11.00 14.25 4.28
CA THR A 356 -10.65 15.64 4.52
C THR A 356 -11.07 16.48 3.32
N VAL A 357 -11.86 17.52 3.58
CA VAL A 357 -12.32 18.47 2.57
C VAL A 357 -11.87 19.87 2.92
N LYS A 358 -11.58 20.65 1.88
CA LYS A 358 -11.43 22.09 1.96
C LYS A 358 -12.70 22.75 1.43
N VAL A 359 -13.30 23.59 2.26
CA VAL A 359 -14.44 24.44 1.93
C VAL A 359 -13.95 25.87 1.84
N VAL A 360 -14.12 26.50 0.68
CA VAL A 360 -13.77 27.90 0.45
C VAL A 360 -15.02 28.76 0.62
N LEU A 361 -14.97 29.71 1.54
CA LEU A 361 -16.03 30.66 1.79
C LEU A 361 -15.92 31.85 0.80
N SER A 362 -17.05 32.52 0.54
CA SER A 362 -17.08 33.71 -0.32
C SER A 362 -16.42 34.93 0.34
N GLU A 363 -16.40 34.95 1.68
CA GLU A 363 -15.76 35.95 2.52
C GLU A 363 -15.36 35.31 3.85
N ARG A 364 -14.48 35.97 4.61
CA ARG A 364 -14.06 35.47 5.92
C ARG A 364 -15.17 35.66 6.95
N LEU A 365 -15.84 34.56 7.28
CA LEU A 365 -16.85 34.51 8.33
C LEU A 365 -16.29 33.83 9.60
N GLY A 366 -16.77 34.27 10.76
CA GLY A 366 -16.57 33.53 12.00
C GLY A 366 -17.31 32.20 11.93
N ILE A 367 -16.73 31.13 12.47
CA ILE A 367 -17.37 29.82 12.57
C ILE A 367 -17.52 29.53 14.05
N SER A 368 -18.77 29.42 14.49
CA SER A 368 -19.12 29.11 15.87
C SER A 368 -19.00 27.61 16.16
N ARG A 369 -19.43 26.77 15.21
CA ARG A 369 -19.44 25.31 15.38
C ARG A 369 -19.43 24.57 14.04
N ILE A 370 -18.77 23.40 14.02
CA ILE A 370 -18.89 22.42 12.93
C ILE A 370 -19.27 21.07 13.53
N THR A 371 -20.29 20.41 12.97
CA THR A 371 -20.66 19.03 13.32
C THR A 371 -20.56 18.12 12.08
N ALA A 372 -20.21 16.86 12.29
CA ALA A 372 -20.30 15.79 11.29
C ALA A 372 -21.17 14.66 11.85
N ASP A 373 -22.23 14.29 11.13
CA ASP A 373 -23.19 13.24 11.51
C ASP A 373 -23.72 13.38 12.96
N GLY A 374 -23.88 14.63 13.41
CA GLY A 374 -24.36 14.99 14.74
C GLY A 374 -23.28 15.06 15.83
N GLY A 375 -22.05 14.64 15.56
CA GLY A 375 -20.90 14.80 16.45
C GLY A 375 -20.20 16.14 16.22
N GLU A 376 -19.86 16.86 17.29
CA GLU A 376 -19.12 18.12 17.19
C GLU A 376 -17.63 17.87 16.88
N LEU A 377 -17.12 18.58 15.88
CA LEU A 377 -15.72 18.48 15.48
C LEU A 377 -14.85 19.43 16.30
N SER A 378 -13.69 18.93 16.72
CA SER A 378 -12.75 19.72 17.52
C SER A 378 -12.05 20.78 16.65
N LYS A 379 -12.07 22.05 17.06
CA LYS A 379 -11.26 23.09 16.42
C LYS A 379 -9.80 22.94 16.83
N VAL A 380 -8.88 22.83 15.87
CA VAL A 380 -7.44 22.82 16.14
C VAL A 380 -6.81 24.14 15.73
N THR A 381 -5.73 24.53 16.42
CA THR A 381 -4.97 25.76 16.15
C THR A 381 -3.84 25.56 15.15
N SER A 382 -3.61 24.34 14.68
CA SER A 382 -2.60 24.03 13.67
C SER A 382 -3.16 24.27 12.28
N ASP A 383 -2.49 25.10 11.50
CA ASP A 383 -2.87 25.39 10.12
C ASP A 383 -2.39 24.32 9.13
N SER A 384 -1.64 23.32 9.60
CA SER A 384 -0.90 22.39 8.74
C SER A 384 -1.26 20.92 8.93
N ILE A 385 -1.89 20.57 10.05
CA ILE A 385 -2.17 19.18 10.43
C ILE A 385 -3.49 19.12 11.18
N LEU A 386 -4.36 18.19 10.78
CA LEU A 386 -5.59 17.85 11.49
C LEU A 386 -5.42 16.51 12.24
N VAL A 387 -6.30 16.29 13.22
CA VAL A 387 -6.54 14.97 13.83
C VAL A 387 -7.92 14.46 13.42
N SER A 388 -8.27 13.23 13.76
CA SER A 388 -9.59 12.68 13.44
C SER A 388 -10.70 13.54 14.04
N ASN A 389 -11.77 13.75 13.29
CA ASN A 389 -12.93 14.53 13.72
C ASN A 389 -12.58 15.95 14.21
N SER A 390 -11.82 16.67 13.38
CA SER A 390 -11.36 18.02 13.69
C SER A 390 -11.43 18.96 12.47
N TRP A 391 -11.31 20.26 12.74
CA TRP A 391 -11.28 21.28 11.69
C TRP A 391 -10.38 22.46 12.06
N THR A 392 -9.95 23.19 11.04
CA THR A 392 -9.26 24.48 11.19
C THR A 392 -9.74 25.45 10.11
N GLN A 393 -9.50 26.75 10.30
CA GLN A 393 -9.83 27.78 9.34
C GLN A 393 -8.62 28.69 9.13
N LYS A 394 -8.24 28.88 7.88
CA LYS A 394 -7.23 29.82 7.43
C LYS A 394 -7.88 30.78 6.44
N ASP A 395 -8.10 32.01 6.88
CA ASP A 395 -8.78 33.04 6.11
C ASP A 395 -10.17 32.55 5.63
N GLU A 396 -10.41 32.49 4.32
CA GLU A 396 -11.65 31.99 3.73
C GLU A 396 -11.67 30.46 3.56
N GLU A 397 -10.59 29.75 3.89
CA GLU A 397 -10.48 28.29 3.73
C GLU A 397 -10.74 27.56 5.05
N VAL A 398 -11.71 26.66 5.04
CA VAL A 398 -12.06 25.78 6.16
C VAL A 398 -11.66 24.37 5.79
N PHE A 399 -10.82 23.73 6.61
CA PHE A 399 -10.41 22.35 6.43
C PHE A 399 -11.13 21.49 7.46
N ILE A 400 -11.85 20.48 7.00
CA ILE A 400 -12.72 19.63 7.82
C ILE A 400 -12.29 18.19 7.61
N CYS A 401 -11.92 17.49 8.69
CA CYS A 401 -11.58 16.07 8.69
C CYS A 401 -12.62 15.31 9.53
N PHE A 402 -13.29 14.35 8.91
CA PHE A 402 -14.34 13.54 9.52
C PHE A 402 -14.39 12.15 8.88
N ASP A 403 -15.06 11.20 9.54
CA ASP A 403 -15.27 9.88 8.97
C ASP A 403 -16.48 9.91 8.02
N LEU A 404 -16.23 9.75 6.72
CA LEU A 404 -17.28 9.71 5.71
C LEU A 404 -17.88 8.30 5.63
N GLY A 405 -19.16 8.16 5.96
CA GLY A 405 -19.95 6.96 5.66
C GLY A 405 -20.30 6.84 4.17
N LYS A 406 -21.22 5.92 3.81
CA LYS A 406 -21.83 5.94 2.47
C LYS A 406 -22.64 7.21 2.22
N GLU A 407 -23.24 7.71 3.29
CA GLU A 407 -23.82 9.04 3.38
C GLU A 407 -23.11 9.75 4.54
N GLY A 408 -22.99 11.07 4.44
CA GLY A 408 -22.42 11.90 5.50
C GLY A 408 -23.04 13.29 5.49
N ARG A 409 -23.12 13.92 6.66
CA ARG A 409 -23.64 15.28 6.81
C ARG A 409 -22.69 16.12 7.63
N VAL A 410 -22.23 17.23 7.07
CA VAL A 410 -21.46 18.25 7.78
C VAL A 410 -22.27 19.52 7.90
N GLU A 411 -22.41 20.08 9.10
CA GLU A 411 -23.07 21.37 9.33
C GLU A 411 -22.05 22.40 9.82
N ILE A 412 -22.04 23.57 9.19
CA ILE A 412 -21.17 24.71 9.52
C ILE A 412 -22.07 25.85 9.99
N GLU A 413 -21.90 26.27 11.24
CA GLU A 413 -22.63 27.38 11.86
C GLU A 413 -21.71 28.59 11.98
N PHE A 414 -22.20 29.76 11.56
CA PHE A 414 -21.42 31.01 11.49
C PHE A 414 -21.70 31.93 12.68
#